data_AF-A0A067T4P2-F1
#
_entry.id   AF-A0A067T4P2-F1
#
_cell.length_a   1.000
_cell.length_b   1.000
_cell.length_c   1.000
_cell.angle_alpha   90.00
_cell.angle_beta   90.00
_cell.angle_gamma   90.00
#
_symmetry.space_group_name_H-M   'P 1'
#
loop_
_entity.id
_entity.type
_entity.pdbx_description
1 polymer ?
#
loop_
_entity_poly.entity_id
_entity_poly.type
_entity_poly.pdbx_seq_one_letter_code
_entity_poly.pdbx_strand_id
1 'polypeptide(L)'
;MILDEKIIMFPPPPPYLSSSPTPSTPTHPSLPRRTLTSLPPHILLQIIHHTFPPILAPNPLPSYQNAQLQLYQDTMPEKQRKTLFWLSTHLRLVSRQMYTACMHVLRSTYLPAYQQLIRPPYTSDPFPLGVPTSSNSSSGSSSNHRLAPSSASVGSANGPPAYDTPTTPTTPSPGAQASPLLTLHRETPILDRFIALKVRQDVFADDTELHIDREDAFRDLFDVAQPRARLEDLVRVYGVREGVVSVPVYYTNGTAQDEQGEGARKVYGTGSQSSSLISLPHSPVAPQASAPLPPSPKPRRSFFSFKKSTSSTPSPSSSSPQLHFPPQPQIQPLPFSSLSISFSPRRIGLVLNRSRTIAEVPRLGVGRNREPLEVLARALVGELKVALGG
;
A
#
# COMPACT_ATOMS: atom_id res chain seq x y z
N MET A 1 27.88 -6.78 -1.47
CA MET A 1 28.17 -5.34 -1.41
C MET A 1 27.04 -4.73 -0.59
N ILE A 2 27.32 -4.27 0.62
CA ILE A 2 26.29 -3.67 1.48
C ILE A 2 26.07 -2.27 0.91
N LEU A 3 24.92 -2.04 0.26
CA LEU A 3 24.49 -0.68 -0.08
C LEU A 3 24.53 0.13 1.21
N ASP A 4 25.43 1.10 1.30
CA ASP A 4 25.52 1.98 2.45
C ASP A 4 24.23 2.81 2.45
N GLU A 5 23.22 2.33 3.19
CA GLU A 5 21.86 2.91 3.22
C GLU A 5 21.88 4.40 3.55
N LYS A 6 22.97 4.88 4.16
CA LYS A 6 23.23 6.28 4.48
C LYS A 6 23.38 7.21 3.28
N ILE A 7 23.74 6.73 2.09
CA ILE A 7 24.05 7.61 0.94
C ILE A 7 22.87 7.77 -0.03
N ILE A 8 21.87 6.87 0.00
CA ILE A 8 20.81 6.83 -1.03
C ILE A 8 19.45 7.30 -0.50
N MET A 9 19.22 7.29 0.81
CA MET A 9 17.99 7.80 1.38
C MET A 9 18.29 8.84 2.44
N PHE A 10 17.97 10.11 2.15
CA PHE A 10 17.57 11.00 3.22
C PHE A 10 16.42 10.28 3.98
N PRO A 11 16.48 10.17 5.31
CA PRO A 11 15.39 9.59 6.07
C PRO A 11 14.09 10.33 5.70
N PRO A 12 12.91 9.66 5.75
CA PRO A 12 11.65 10.37 5.57
C PRO A 12 11.65 11.62 6.45
N PRO A 13 11.11 12.75 5.96
CA PRO A 13 11.18 14.01 6.69
C PRO A 13 10.72 13.75 8.13
N PRO A 14 11.45 14.28 9.14
CA PRO A 14 11.11 14.06 10.53
C PRO A 14 9.63 14.35 10.75
N PRO A 15 8.94 13.58 11.61
CA PRO A 15 7.53 13.80 11.87
C PRO A 15 7.34 15.26 12.26
N TYR A 16 6.64 16.01 11.41
CA TYR A 16 6.36 17.42 11.67
C TYR A 16 5.56 17.49 12.96
N LEU A 17 6.22 17.89 14.05
CA LEU A 17 5.57 18.14 15.32
C LEU A 17 4.59 19.28 15.06
N SER A 18 3.29 18.96 15.03
CA SER A 18 2.27 19.99 15.08
C SER A 18 2.48 20.70 16.40
N SER A 19 2.84 21.99 16.35
CA SER A 19 3.04 22.81 17.54
C SER A 19 1.82 22.65 18.45
N SER A 20 2.03 21.99 19.59
CA SER A 20 1.00 21.85 20.61
C SER A 20 0.51 23.26 20.95
N PRO A 21 -0.81 23.51 20.99
CA PRO A 21 -1.32 24.80 21.40
C PRO A 21 -0.87 25.05 22.85
N THR A 22 0.14 25.90 23.04
CA THR A 22 0.51 26.40 24.36
C THR A 22 -0.64 27.24 24.88
N PRO A 23 -1.08 27.05 26.14
CA PRO A 23 -2.16 27.84 26.73
C PRO A 23 -1.64 29.27 26.97
N SER A 24 -1.79 30.13 25.96
CA SER A 24 -1.48 31.55 26.08
C SER A 24 -2.77 32.37 26.21
N THR A 25 -2.67 33.31 27.15
CA THR A 25 -3.56 34.41 27.53
C THR A 25 -4.52 34.96 26.47
N PRO A 26 -5.70 35.45 26.90
CA PRO A 26 -6.77 35.95 26.03
C PRO A 26 -6.36 37.27 25.39
N THR A 27 -5.76 37.19 24.20
CA THR A 27 -5.40 38.35 23.40
C THR A 27 -5.88 38.11 21.98
N HIS A 28 -6.90 38.87 21.59
CA HIS A 28 -7.51 39.13 20.27
C HIS A 28 -7.52 38.00 19.20
N PRO A 29 -8.66 37.79 18.50
CA PRO A 29 -8.75 36.81 17.42
C PRO A 29 -7.86 37.22 16.24
N SER A 30 -6.61 36.76 16.24
CA SER A 30 -5.72 36.91 15.09
C SER A 30 -6.24 36.02 13.97
N LEU A 31 -6.44 36.62 12.79
CA LEU A 31 -6.84 35.89 11.60
C LEU A 31 -5.80 34.79 11.30
N PRO A 32 -6.23 33.56 10.97
CA PRO A 32 -5.31 32.47 10.71
C PRO A 32 -4.40 32.83 9.54
N ARG A 33 -3.09 32.84 9.80
CA ARG A 33 -2.07 33.14 8.78
C ARG A 33 -2.13 32.07 7.70
N ARG A 34 -2.49 32.46 6.47
CA ARG A 34 -2.51 31.55 5.32
C ARG A 34 -1.08 31.11 4.98
N THR A 35 -0.76 29.87 5.29
CA THR A 35 0.53 29.22 4.94
C THR A 35 0.35 28.31 3.74
N LEU A 36 1.44 27.96 3.05
CA LEU A 36 1.41 26.96 1.96
C LEU A 36 0.78 25.62 2.39
N THR A 37 0.89 25.26 3.68
CA THR A 37 0.31 24.05 4.25
C THR A 37 -1.22 24.08 4.36
N SER A 38 -1.83 25.27 4.29
CA SER A 38 -3.29 25.46 4.30
C SER A 38 -3.93 25.33 2.92
N LEU A 39 -3.12 25.26 1.85
CA LEU A 39 -3.64 25.14 0.50
C LEU A 39 -4.26 23.75 0.28
N PRO A 40 -5.38 23.66 -0.47
CA PRO A 40 -5.94 22.38 -0.89
C PRO A 40 -4.94 21.56 -1.73
N PRO A 41 -4.96 20.21 -1.64
CA PRO A 41 -4.01 19.35 -2.36
C PRO A 41 -3.96 19.58 -3.88
N HIS A 42 -5.10 19.86 -4.52
CA HIS A 42 -5.15 20.10 -5.97
C HIS A 42 -4.41 21.37 -6.39
N ILE A 43 -4.42 22.42 -5.55
CA ILE A 43 -3.65 23.65 -5.79
C ILE A 43 -2.15 23.39 -5.68
N LEU A 44 -1.73 22.60 -4.68
CA LEU A 44 -0.33 22.20 -4.54
C LEU A 44 0.16 21.40 -5.74
N LEU A 45 -0.66 20.46 -6.24
CA LEU A 45 -0.37 19.72 -7.46
C LEU A 45 -0.25 20.65 -8.67
N GLN A 46 -1.15 21.62 -8.83
CA GLN A 46 -1.09 22.60 -9.91
C GLN A 46 0.18 23.44 -9.85
N ILE A 47 0.57 23.91 -8.67
CA ILE A 47 1.84 24.64 -8.47
C ILE A 47 3.02 23.77 -8.91
N ILE A 48 3.07 22.50 -8.50
CA ILE A 48 4.13 21.57 -8.90
C ILE A 48 4.12 21.35 -10.42
N HIS A 49 2.96 21.19 -11.04
CA HIS A 49 2.87 21.03 -12.49
C HIS A 49 3.38 22.26 -13.26
N HIS A 50 3.19 23.47 -12.74
CA HIS A 50 3.75 24.69 -13.33
C HIS A 50 5.27 24.84 -13.17
N THR A 51 5.94 23.99 -12.37
CA THR A 51 7.41 23.96 -12.31
C THR A 51 8.05 23.21 -13.47
N PHE A 52 7.28 22.42 -14.22
CA PHE A 52 7.78 21.68 -15.37
C PHE A 52 7.90 22.58 -16.60
N PRO A 53 8.92 22.37 -17.46
CA PRO A 53 9.01 23.09 -18.73
C PRO A 53 7.75 22.82 -19.57
N PRO A 54 7.13 23.86 -20.17
CA PRO A 54 5.95 23.69 -20.99
C PRO A 54 6.29 22.83 -22.23
N ILE A 55 5.66 21.66 -22.32
CA ILE A 55 5.90 20.65 -23.38
C ILE A 55 5.54 21.19 -24.79
N LEU A 56 4.79 22.29 -24.89
CA LEU A 56 4.08 22.69 -26.10
C LEU A 56 4.39 24.10 -26.60
N ALA A 57 5.58 24.65 -26.32
CA ALA A 57 6.02 25.81 -27.09
C ALA A 57 6.67 25.30 -28.39
N PRO A 58 5.96 25.28 -29.55
CA PRO A 58 6.61 25.03 -30.83
C PRO A 58 7.72 26.06 -30.97
N ASN A 59 8.95 25.58 -31.15
CA ASN A 59 10.19 26.34 -31.22
C ASN A 59 9.94 27.78 -31.69
N PRO A 60 10.05 28.80 -30.82
CA PRO A 60 10.21 30.16 -31.32
C PRO A 60 11.44 30.13 -32.22
N LEU A 61 11.27 30.60 -33.46
CA LEU A 61 12.30 30.63 -34.50
C LEU A 61 13.68 30.95 -33.89
N PRO A 62 14.74 30.22 -34.25
CA PRO A 62 16.06 30.43 -33.71
C PRO A 62 16.53 31.86 -34.05
N SER A 63 16.36 32.77 -33.10
CA SER A 63 16.96 34.10 -33.18
C SER A 63 18.48 33.89 -33.09
N TYR A 64 19.21 34.25 -34.15
CA TYR A 64 20.65 34.04 -34.35
C TYR A 64 21.53 34.47 -33.16
N GLN A 65 21.02 35.32 -32.26
CA GLN A 65 21.75 35.83 -31.10
C GLN A 65 21.88 34.81 -29.93
N ASN A 66 21.16 33.68 -29.97
CA ASN A 66 21.20 32.64 -28.93
C ASN A 66 22.13 31.44 -29.23
N ALA A 67 22.81 31.42 -30.38
CA ALA A 67 23.62 30.26 -30.78
C ALA A 67 24.84 30.00 -29.85
N GLN A 68 25.41 31.03 -29.22
CA GLN A 68 26.49 30.84 -28.23
C GLN A 68 25.98 30.43 -26.84
N LEU A 69 24.75 30.78 -26.47
CA LEU A 69 24.12 30.34 -25.21
C LEU A 69 23.59 28.90 -25.30
N GLN A 70 23.34 28.39 -26.52
CA GLN A 70 22.87 27.02 -26.74
C GLN A 70 23.90 25.94 -26.37
N LEU A 71 25.20 26.26 -26.32
CA LEU A 71 26.25 25.31 -25.92
C LEU A 71 26.13 24.82 -24.47
N TYR A 72 25.32 25.48 -23.64
CA TYR A 72 25.05 25.11 -22.25
C TYR A 72 23.55 24.98 -21.93
N GLN A 73 22.67 24.99 -22.95
CA GLN A 73 21.25 24.85 -22.70
C GLN A 73 20.88 23.37 -22.62
N ASP A 74 20.57 22.94 -21.40
CA ASP A 74 19.92 21.66 -21.15
C ASP A 74 18.74 21.46 -22.13
N THR A 75 18.68 20.29 -22.74
CA THR A 75 17.53 19.91 -23.58
C THR A 75 16.25 19.90 -22.72
N MET A 76 15.07 20.05 -23.34
CA MET A 76 13.80 19.96 -22.61
C MET A 76 13.66 18.70 -21.72
N PRO A 77 14.01 17.48 -22.20
CA PRO A 77 13.97 16.30 -21.34
C PRO A 77 14.98 16.33 -20.20
N GLU A 78 16.17 16.92 -20.38
CA GLU A 78 17.16 17.12 -19.30
C GLU A 78 16.60 18.05 -18.21
N LYS A 79 16.00 19.18 -18.60
CA LYS A 79 15.34 20.10 -17.66
C LYS A 79 14.22 19.41 -16.87
N GLN A 80 13.44 18.57 -17.54
CA GLN A 80 12.42 17.77 -16.88
C GLN A 80 13.03 16.80 -15.86
N ARG A 81 14.11 16.07 -16.22
CA ARG A 81 14.82 15.16 -15.30
C ARG A 81 15.40 15.90 -14.09
N LYS A 82 16.04 17.05 -14.30
CA LYS A 82 16.56 17.92 -13.23
C LYS A 82 15.44 18.41 -12.31
N THR A 83 14.28 18.76 -12.85
CA THR A 83 13.09 19.14 -12.07
C THR A 83 12.58 17.99 -11.20
N LEU A 84 12.49 16.77 -11.76
CA LEU A 84 12.11 15.56 -11.01
C LEU A 84 13.13 15.23 -9.91
N PHE A 85 14.42 15.42 -10.18
CA PHE A 85 15.48 15.24 -9.19
C PHE A 85 15.35 16.22 -8.05
N TRP A 86 15.13 17.50 -8.35
CA TRP A 86 14.90 18.52 -7.36
C TRP A 86 13.65 18.26 -6.50
N LEU A 87 12.55 17.83 -7.13
CA LEU A 87 11.34 17.37 -6.44
C LEU A 87 11.63 16.22 -5.48
N SER A 88 12.50 15.29 -5.88
CA SER A 88 12.83 14.10 -5.07
C SER A 88 13.78 14.38 -3.89
N THR A 89 14.58 15.44 -3.96
CA THR A 89 15.67 15.71 -2.99
C THR A 89 15.38 16.91 -2.09
N HIS A 90 14.88 18.01 -2.65
CA HIS A 90 14.82 19.29 -1.95
C HIS A 90 13.40 19.64 -1.48
N LEU A 91 12.38 19.50 -2.34
CA LEU A 91 11.02 19.93 -1.99
C LEU A 91 10.33 19.05 -0.95
N ARG A 92 10.80 17.80 -0.79
CA ARG A 92 10.29 16.86 0.21
C ARG A 92 10.43 17.34 1.66
N LEU A 93 11.32 18.29 1.92
CA LEU A 93 11.62 18.78 3.27
C LEU A 93 10.74 19.95 3.72
N VAL A 94 10.02 20.61 2.80
CA VAL A 94 9.30 21.87 3.07
C VAL A 94 8.11 21.67 3.98
N SER A 95 7.21 20.75 3.63
CA SER A 95 6.04 20.42 4.44
C SER A 95 5.48 19.06 4.06
N ARG A 96 4.70 18.46 4.96
CA ARG A 96 4.05 17.17 4.71
C ARG A 96 3.12 17.18 3.50
N GLN A 97 2.31 18.24 3.35
CA GLN A 97 1.39 18.39 2.21
C GLN A 97 2.16 18.46 0.89
N MET A 98 3.24 19.24 0.86
CA MET A 98 4.11 19.35 -0.30
C MET A 98 4.80 18.03 -0.62
N TYR A 99 5.32 17.33 0.40
CA TYR A 99 5.88 15.98 0.24
C TYR A 99 4.88 15.04 -0.44
N THR A 100 3.63 14.99 0.04
CA THR A 100 2.59 14.14 -0.55
C THR A 100 2.34 14.50 -2.02
N ALA A 101 2.23 15.78 -2.35
CA ALA A 101 2.00 16.24 -3.72
C ALA A 101 3.21 15.94 -4.65
N CYS A 102 4.45 16.17 -4.18
CA CYS A 102 5.66 15.82 -4.92
C CYS A 102 5.75 14.30 -5.14
N MET A 103 5.49 13.49 -4.11
CA MET A 103 5.49 12.04 -4.23
C MET A 103 4.41 11.54 -5.18
N HIS A 104 3.23 12.17 -5.21
CA HIS A 104 2.18 11.83 -6.15
C HIS A 104 2.67 11.99 -7.60
N VAL A 105 3.23 13.15 -7.95
CA VAL A 105 3.77 13.42 -9.30
C VAL A 105 4.91 12.46 -9.65
N LEU A 106 5.83 12.22 -8.72
CA LEU A 106 6.95 11.30 -8.94
C LEU A 106 6.47 9.86 -9.15
N ARG A 107 5.55 9.38 -8.31
CA ARG A 107 4.98 8.04 -8.42
C ARG A 107 4.22 7.87 -9.73
N SER A 108 3.34 8.81 -10.09
CA SER A 108 2.59 8.71 -11.36
C SER A 108 3.50 8.72 -12.58
N THR A 109 4.60 9.48 -12.55
CA THR A 109 5.57 9.57 -13.65
C THR A 109 6.37 8.27 -13.82
N TYR A 110 6.81 7.66 -12.71
CA TYR A 110 7.70 6.49 -12.74
C TYR A 110 7.00 5.15 -12.59
N LEU A 111 5.70 5.12 -12.29
CA LEU A 111 4.93 3.88 -12.10
C LEU A 111 4.97 2.96 -13.33
N PRO A 112 4.79 3.44 -14.59
CA PRO A 112 4.86 2.56 -15.76
C PRO A 112 6.23 1.89 -15.92
N ALA A 113 7.32 2.64 -15.72
CA ALA A 113 8.68 2.10 -15.78
C ALA A 113 8.96 1.10 -14.65
N TYR A 114 8.45 1.37 -13.45
CA TYR A 114 8.53 0.44 -12.33
C TYR A 114 7.83 -0.88 -12.67
N GLN A 115 6.60 -0.84 -13.18
CA GLN A 115 5.80 -2.02 -13.53
C GLN A 115 6.48 -2.92 -14.56
N GLN A 116 7.22 -2.36 -15.52
CA GLN A 116 7.98 -3.13 -16.51
C GLN A 116 9.13 -3.94 -15.91
N LEU A 117 9.67 -3.51 -14.77
CA LEU A 117 10.78 -4.16 -14.09
C LEU A 117 10.33 -5.17 -13.03
N ILE A 118 9.05 -5.13 -12.63
CA ILE A 118 8.48 -6.13 -11.75
C ILE A 118 8.45 -7.46 -12.48
N ARG A 119 9.10 -8.47 -11.91
CA ARG A 119 9.16 -9.80 -12.51
C ARG A 119 7.82 -10.51 -12.34
N PRO A 120 7.19 -11.03 -13.40
CA PRO A 120 6.13 -12.03 -13.25
C PRO A 120 6.67 -13.22 -12.43
N PRO A 121 5.86 -13.85 -11.56
CA PRO A 121 4.40 -13.73 -11.42
C PRO A 121 3.93 -12.64 -10.44
N TYR A 122 4.83 -11.76 -9.98
CA TYR A 122 4.50 -10.77 -8.96
C TYR A 122 3.63 -9.66 -9.56
N THR A 123 2.31 -9.88 -9.68
CA THR A 123 1.39 -8.79 -10.00
C THR A 123 1.30 -7.89 -8.78
N SER A 124 1.66 -6.64 -8.96
CA SER A 124 1.72 -5.69 -7.88
C SER A 124 1.16 -4.37 -8.37
N ASP A 125 -0.10 -4.12 -8.04
CA ASP A 125 -0.58 -2.76 -7.97
C ASP A 125 -0.08 -2.17 -6.64
N PRO A 126 0.90 -1.25 -6.64
CA PRO A 126 1.37 -0.61 -5.41
C PRO A 126 0.30 0.30 -4.78
N PHE A 127 -0.82 0.52 -5.49
CA PHE A 127 -1.97 1.29 -5.04
C PHE A 127 -3.25 0.48 -5.26
N PRO A 128 -3.51 -0.60 -4.50
CA PRO A 128 -4.75 -1.35 -4.66
C PRO A 128 -5.94 -0.40 -4.53
N LEU A 129 -6.53 -0.05 -5.67
CA LEU A 129 -7.67 0.86 -5.76
C LEU A 129 -8.88 0.08 -5.24
N GLY A 130 -9.07 0.10 -3.92
CA GLY A 130 -10.22 -0.51 -3.27
C GLY A 130 -9.87 -1.86 -2.62
N VAL A 131 -9.58 -1.80 -1.32
CA VAL A 131 -10.27 -2.76 -0.45
C VAL A 131 -11.71 -2.25 -0.44
N PRO A 132 -12.70 -2.99 -0.98
CA PRO A 132 -14.09 -2.54 -0.89
C PRO A 132 -14.38 -2.35 0.59
N THR A 133 -14.56 -1.10 1.00
CA THR A 133 -15.21 -0.80 2.25
C THR A 133 -16.63 -1.29 2.06
N SER A 134 -16.92 -2.49 2.55
CA SER A 134 -18.25 -3.06 2.64
C SER A 134 -19.07 -2.11 3.51
N SER A 135 -19.57 -1.03 2.90
CA SER A 135 -20.56 -0.14 3.47
C SER A 135 -21.82 -0.99 3.53
N ASN A 136 -22.02 -1.57 4.70
CA ASN A 136 -23.15 -2.42 5.06
C ASN A 136 -24.41 -1.53 5.08
N SER A 137 -24.86 -1.11 3.90
CA SER A 137 -26.07 -0.34 3.67
C SER A 137 -27.16 -1.34 3.30
N SER A 138 -27.52 -2.19 4.25
CA SER A 138 -28.80 -2.90 4.23
C SER A 138 -29.91 -1.88 4.47
N SER A 139 -30.30 -1.18 3.42
CA SER A 139 -31.58 -0.48 3.35
C SER A 139 -32.34 -1.04 2.16
N GLY A 140 -33.05 -2.13 2.43
CA GLY A 140 -34.14 -2.55 1.58
C GLY A 140 -35.20 -1.45 1.60
N SER A 141 -35.51 -0.91 0.44
CA SER A 141 -36.78 -0.22 0.18
C SER A 141 -37.04 -0.27 -1.31
N SER A 142 -37.77 -1.32 -1.68
CA SER A 142 -38.49 -1.42 -2.92
C SER A 142 -39.42 -0.21 -3.07
N SER A 143 -39.24 0.59 -4.10
CA SER A 143 -40.35 1.34 -4.69
C SER A 143 -40.12 1.54 -6.19
N ASN A 144 -40.98 0.88 -6.94
CA ASN A 144 -41.19 1.14 -8.37
C ASN A 144 -41.80 2.53 -8.52
N HIS A 145 -41.19 3.42 -9.30
CA HIS A 145 -41.96 4.51 -9.93
C HIS A 145 -41.44 4.90 -11.32
N ARG A 146 -42.12 4.30 -12.29
CA ARG A 146 -42.58 4.75 -13.61
C ARG A 146 -42.17 6.15 -14.13
N LEU A 147 -41.79 6.12 -15.41
CA LEU A 147 -41.49 7.21 -16.36
C LEU A 147 -42.61 8.25 -16.56
N ALA A 148 -42.22 9.52 -16.74
CA ALA A 148 -42.78 10.45 -17.74
C ALA A 148 -41.86 11.67 -17.99
N PRO A 149 -41.79 12.21 -19.23
CA PRO A 149 -41.00 13.39 -19.59
C PRO A 149 -41.89 14.64 -19.78
N SER A 150 -41.42 15.82 -19.37
CA SER A 150 -42.03 17.09 -19.83
C SER A 150 -41.15 18.32 -19.58
N SER A 151 -40.78 18.93 -20.71
CA SER A 151 -40.81 20.35 -21.07
C SER A 151 -40.10 21.42 -20.21
N ALA A 152 -39.34 22.22 -20.96
CA ALA A 152 -38.70 23.48 -20.61
C ALA A 152 -39.62 24.52 -19.94
N SER A 153 -39.03 25.33 -19.05
CA SER A 153 -39.41 26.73 -18.88
C SER A 153 -38.22 27.57 -18.41
N VAL A 154 -38.11 28.73 -19.03
CA VAL A 154 -37.18 29.83 -18.78
C VAL A 154 -37.78 30.71 -17.68
N GLY A 155 -36.97 31.19 -16.74
CA GLY A 155 -37.43 32.18 -15.76
C GLY A 155 -36.33 32.64 -14.81
N SER A 156 -35.80 33.84 -15.05
CA SER A 156 -34.93 34.59 -14.14
C SER A 156 -35.68 35.04 -12.88
N ALA A 157 -35.02 34.99 -11.72
CA ALA A 157 -35.17 36.01 -10.67
C ALA A 157 -33.99 35.94 -9.68
N ASN A 158 -33.31 37.08 -9.54
CA ASN A 158 -32.29 37.38 -8.55
C ASN A 158 -32.91 37.47 -7.13
N GLY A 159 -32.27 36.86 -6.15
CA GLY A 159 -32.49 37.12 -4.72
C GLY A 159 -31.24 36.73 -3.92
N PRO A 160 -30.72 37.59 -3.03
CA PRO A 160 -29.52 37.27 -2.25
C PRO A 160 -29.87 36.38 -1.04
N PRO A 161 -29.05 35.36 -0.71
CA PRO A 161 -29.22 34.63 0.54
C PRO A 161 -28.64 35.43 1.71
N ALA A 162 -29.46 35.55 2.76
CA ALA A 162 -29.09 36.06 4.07
C ALA A 162 -28.03 35.15 4.73
N TYR A 163 -27.10 35.76 5.44
CA TYR A 163 -26.01 35.10 6.16
C TYR A 163 -26.48 34.74 7.57
N ASP A 164 -26.58 33.44 7.83
CA ASP A 164 -26.77 32.88 9.17
C ASP A 164 -25.47 32.92 10.00
N THR A 165 -25.69 33.02 11.29
CA THR A 165 -24.79 33.10 12.45
C THR A 165 -23.58 32.16 12.47
N PRO A 166 -22.44 32.57 13.06
CA PRO A 166 -21.27 31.72 13.23
C PRO A 166 -21.45 30.74 14.41
N THR A 167 -21.47 29.45 14.08
CA THR A 167 -21.37 28.32 15.01
C THR A 167 -19.99 28.29 15.68
N THR A 168 -19.98 27.96 16.97
CA THR A 168 -18.82 27.81 17.86
C THR A 168 -17.75 26.84 17.32
N PRO A 169 -16.45 27.16 17.42
CA PRO A 169 -15.38 26.26 16.99
C PRO A 169 -15.19 25.12 18.01
N THR A 170 -15.57 23.92 17.61
CA THR A 170 -15.30 22.68 18.35
C THR A 170 -13.78 22.41 18.38
N THR A 171 -13.24 22.34 19.58
CA THR A 171 -11.84 22.06 19.91
C THR A 171 -11.40 20.69 19.36
N PRO A 172 -10.37 20.60 18.49
CA PRO A 172 -9.87 19.33 18.00
C PRO A 172 -9.06 18.60 19.09
N SER A 173 -9.48 17.37 19.41
CA SER A 173 -8.81 16.49 20.37
C SER A 173 -7.40 16.08 19.89
N PRO A 174 -6.35 16.22 20.73
CA PRO A 174 -4.98 15.82 20.39
C PRO A 174 -4.77 14.33 20.69
N GLY A 175 -5.09 13.45 19.74
CA GLY A 175 -4.82 12.04 19.91
C GLY A 175 -4.87 11.26 18.60
N ALA A 176 -3.77 10.58 18.28
CA ALA A 176 -3.58 9.66 17.14
C ALA A 176 -3.33 10.31 15.76
N GLN A 177 -2.28 11.14 15.66
CA GLN A 177 -1.61 11.46 14.39
C GLN A 177 -0.69 10.30 13.96
N ALA A 178 -1.24 9.11 13.73
CA ALA A 178 -0.49 8.09 13.02
C ALA A 178 -0.40 8.50 11.56
N SER A 179 0.78 8.95 11.13
CA SER A 179 1.07 9.46 9.79
C SER A 179 0.36 8.64 8.69
N PRO A 180 -0.62 9.21 7.96
CA PRO A 180 -1.24 8.63 6.76
C PRO A 180 -0.26 8.23 5.63
N LEU A 181 1.03 8.53 5.79
CA LEU A 181 2.12 8.12 4.90
C LEU A 181 2.76 6.79 5.29
N LEU A 182 2.40 6.22 6.46
CA LEU A 182 2.59 4.80 6.72
C LEU A 182 1.53 4.05 5.92
N THR A 183 1.70 4.04 4.60
CA THR A 183 0.96 3.10 3.76
C THR A 183 1.22 1.73 4.37
N LEU A 184 0.16 1.07 4.83
CA LEU A 184 0.25 -0.30 5.35
C LEU A 184 0.89 -1.25 4.31
N HIS A 185 0.90 -0.83 3.04
CA HIS A 185 1.61 -1.44 1.93
C HIS A 185 3.10 -1.15 2.01
N ARG A 186 3.88 -2.20 2.26
CA ARG A 186 5.35 -2.12 2.35
C ARG A 186 6.01 -2.03 0.98
N GLU A 187 5.26 -2.30 -0.08
CA GLU A 187 5.72 -2.13 -1.46
C GLU A 187 5.83 -0.66 -1.89
N THR A 188 5.05 0.25 -1.31
CA THR A 188 5.13 1.68 -1.64
C THR A 188 6.53 2.28 -1.37
N PRO A 189 7.20 2.01 -0.22
CA PRO A 189 8.60 2.36 -0.02
C PRO A 189 9.58 1.80 -1.07
N ILE A 190 9.29 0.66 -1.69
CA ILE A 190 10.12 0.08 -2.75
C ILE A 190 10.02 0.92 -4.03
N LEU A 191 8.81 1.33 -4.40
CA LEU A 191 8.61 2.28 -5.50
C LEU A 191 9.33 3.61 -5.21
N ASP A 192 9.26 4.11 -3.98
CA ASP A 192 9.94 5.37 -3.61
C ASP A 192 11.47 5.26 -3.73
N ARG A 193 12.04 4.10 -3.35
CA ARG A 193 13.47 3.79 -3.56
C ARG A 193 13.83 3.67 -5.03
N PHE A 194 12.98 3.03 -5.83
CA PHE A 194 13.14 2.96 -7.28
C PHE A 194 13.19 4.37 -7.89
N ILE A 195 12.25 5.25 -7.53
CA ILE A 195 12.21 6.64 -7.99
C ILE A 195 13.51 7.36 -7.62
N ALA A 196 13.96 7.24 -6.37
CA ALA A 196 15.19 7.91 -5.92
C ALA A 196 16.43 7.46 -6.72
N LEU A 197 16.54 6.16 -7.00
CA LEU A 197 17.62 5.60 -7.82
C LEU A 197 17.50 6.06 -9.27
N LYS A 198 16.30 5.96 -9.85
CA LYS A 198 16.07 6.22 -11.27
C LYS A 198 16.26 7.68 -11.61
N VAL A 199 15.67 8.60 -10.84
CA VAL A 199 15.81 10.04 -11.05
C VAL A 199 17.28 10.48 -10.93
N ARG A 200 18.04 9.89 -10.01
CA ARG A 200 19.47 10.18 -9.86
C ARG A 200 20.28 9.67 -11.05
N GLN A 201 20.04 8.44 -11.49
CA GLN A 201 20.68 7.86 -12.67
C GLN A 201 20.39 8.70 -13.92
N ASP A 202 19.12 9.08 -14.09
CA ASP A 202 18.63 9.90 -15.20
C ASP A 202 19.36 11.26 -15.29
N VAL A 203 19.60 11.95 -14.17
CA VAL A 203 20.36 13.21 -14.16
C VAL A 203 21.87 13.00 -14.37
N PHE A 204 22.45 11.95 -13.79
CA PHE A 204 23.89 11.69 -13.95
C PHE A 204 24.27 11.19 -15.34
N ALA A 205 23.35 10.51 -16.04
CA ALA A 205 23.51 10.18 -17.45
C ALA A 205 23.60 11.43 -18.33
N ASP A 206 22.94 12.53 -17.93
CA ASP A 206 23.00 13.81 -18.64
C ASP A 206 24.29 14.59 -18.32
N ASP A 207 24.68 14.64 -17.05
CA ASP A 207 25.82 15.46 -16.59
C ASP A 207 27.19 14.82 -16.91
N THR A 208 27.26 13.49 -17.02
CA THR A 208 28.53 12.77 -17.18
C THR A 208 28.44 11.60 -18.16
N GLU A 209 29.15 11.68 -19.30
CA GLU A 209 29.28 10.55 -20.24
C GLU A 209 30.01 9.34 -19.64
N LEU A 210 30.80 9.57 -18.58
CA LEU A 210 31.54 8.54 -17.85
C LEU A 210 30.73 7.89 -16.71
N HIS A 211 29.42 8.16 -16.62
CA HIS A 211 28.61 7.54 -15.58
C HIS A 211 28.51 6.03 -15.81
N ILE A 212 29.17 5.24 -14.94
CA ILE A 212 28.94 3.80 -14.88
C ILE A 212 27.66 3.59 -14.09
N ASP A 213 26.66 3.05 -14.77
CA ASP A 213 25.39 2.69 -14.19
C ASP A 213 25.58 1.80 -12.94
N ARG A 214 24.69 1.98 -11.96
CA ARG A 214 24.62 1.12 -10.77
C ARG A 214 23.47 0.14 -10.92
N GLU A 215 23.52 -0.72 -11.94
CA GLU A 215 22.47 -1.72 -12.20
C GLU A 215 22.28 -2.68 -11.03
N ASP A 216 23.33 -2.90 -10.23
CA ASP A 216 23.28 -3.69 -9.01
C ASP A 216 22.25 -3.16 -8.00
N ALA A 217 22.05 -1.83 -7.93
CA ALA A 217 21.07 -1.26 -7.00
C ALA A 217 19.63 -1.58 -7.42
N PHE A 218 19.33 -1.58 -8.72
CA PHE A 218 18.04 -2.03 -9.24
C PHE A 218 17.89 -3.54 -9.06
N ARG A 219 18.97 -4.30 -9.29
CA ARG A 219 18.97 -5.75 -9.08
C ARG A 219 18.60 -6.08 -7.63
N ASP A 220 19.27 -5.50 -6.64
CA ASP A 220 18.96 -5.71 -5.22
C ASP A 220 17.51 -5.31 -4.89
N LEU A 221 17.04 -4.21 -5.47
CA LEU A 221 15.67 -3.75 -5.27
C LEU A 221 14.64 -4.76 -5.76
N PHE A 222 14.79 -5.31 -6.95
CA PHE A 222 13.81 -6.24 -7.56
C PHE A 222 14.05 -7.71 -7.23
N ASP A 223 15.28 -8.12 -6.88
CA ASP A 223 15.59 -9.49 -6.50
C ASP A 223 15.33 -9.78 -5.02
N VAL A 224 15.47 -8.78 -4.15
CA VAL A 224 15.40 -8.96 -2.69
C VAL A 224 14.33 -8.09 -2.05
N ALA A 225 14.38 -6.77 -2.26
CA ALA A 225 13.55 -5.85 -1.49
C ALA A 225 12.06 -5.89 -1.90
N GLN A 226 11.78 -5.94 -3.21
CA GLN A 226 10.42 -5.99 -3.75
C GLN A 226 9.71 -7.30 -3.37
N PRO A 227 10.28 -8.50 -3.59
CA PRO A 227 9.61 -9.74 -3.20
C PRO A 227 9.39 -9.84 -1.68
N ARG A 228 10.28 -9.23 -0.88
CA ARG A 228 10.13 -9.15 0.58
C ARG A 228 8.95 -8.30 0.99
N ALA A 229 8.90 -7.07 0.48
CA ALA A 229 7.79 -6.16 0.75
C ALA A 229 6.45 -6.78 0.32
N ARG A 230 6.43 -7.41 -0.85
CA ARG A 230 5.25 -8.10 -1.38
C ARG A 230 4.79 -9.25 -0.49
N LEU A 231 5.73 -10.08 -0.03
CA LEU A 231 5.43 -11.19 0.87
C LEU A 231 4.90 -10.70 2.21
N GLU A 232 5.44 -9.60 2.74
CA GLU A 232 4.93 -8.97 3.97
C GLU A 232 3.48 -8.49 3.79
N ASP A 233 3.16 -7.85 2.66
CA ASP A 233 1.80 -7.41 2.35
C ASP A 233 0.82 -8.57 2.18
N LEU A 234 1.25 -9.69 1.57
CA LEU A 234 0.44 -10.91 1.47
C LEU A 234 0.20 -11.57 2.84
N VAL A 235 1.23 -11.63 3.71
CA VAL A 235 1.08 -12.12 5.08
C VAL A 235 0.10 -11.27 5.87
N ARG A 236 0.09 -9.95 5.68
CA ARG A 236 -0.96 -9.08 6.26
C ARG A 236 -2.34 -9.50 5.81
N VAL A 237 -2.57 -9.63 4.50
CA VAL A 237 -3.90 -9.95 3.94
C VAL A 237 -4.39 -11.31 4.44
N TYR A 238 -3.56 -12.35 4.32
CA TYR A 238 -3.93 -13.68 4.78
C TYR A 238 -4.01 -13.78 6.30
N GLY A 239 -3.10 -13.14 7.03
CA GLY A 239 -3.07 -13.15 8.49
C GLY A 239 -4.25 -12.42 9.14
N VAL A 240 -4.70 -11.30 8.55
CA VAL A 240 -5.93 -10.61 8.98
C VAL A 240 -7.15 -11.49 8.75
N ARG A 241 -7.23 -12.15 7.58
CA ARG A 241 -8.32 -13.08 7.27
C ARG A 241 -8.38 -14.27 8.23
N GLU A 242 -7.24 -14.79 8.66
CA GLU A 242 -7.14 -15.89 9.64
C GLU A 242 -7.26 -15.42 11.10
N GLY A 243 -7.37 -14.11 11.36
CA GLY A 243 -7.47 -13.56 12.71
C GLY A 243 -6.18 -13.66 13.54
N VAL A 244 -5.02 -13.91 12.91
CA VAL A 244 -3.71 -14.01 13.57
C VAL A 244 -2.89 -12.73 13.48
N VAL A 245 -3.26 -11.82 12.57
CA VAL A 245 -2.64 -10.50 12.42
C VAL A 245 -3.70 -9.42 12.63
N SER A 246 -3.36 -8.41 13.44
CA SER A 246 -4.15 -7.19 13.60
C SER A 246 -3.52 -6.02 12.84
N VAL A 247 -4.37 -5.21 12.21
CA VAL A 247 -3.97 -3.96 11.57
C VAL A 247 -4.60 -2.82 12.38
N PRO A 248 -3.86 -1.75 12.72
CA PRO A 248 -4.44 -0.60 13.39
C PRO A 248 -5.57 -0.03 12.53
N VAL A 249 -6.80 -0.16 13.02
CA VAL A 249 -7.95 0.51 12.42
C VAL A 249 -7.94 1.91 12.99
N TYR A 250 -7.47 2.88 12.19
CA TYR A 250 -7.74 4.27 12.49
C TYR A 250 -9.19 4.49 12.13
N TYR A 251 -10.08 4.42 13.12
CA TYR A 251 -11.41 4.97 12.98
C TYR A 251 -11.18 6.45 12.70
N THR A 252 -11.32 6.84 11.43
CA THR A 252 -11.60 8.22 11.11
C THR A 252 -12.92 8.48 11.82
N ASN A 253 -12.88 9.22 12.93
CA ASN A 253 -14.07 9.64 13.65
C ASN A 253 -14.92 10.47 12.69
N GLY A 254 -15.72 9.78 11.87
CA GLY A 254 -16.88 10.36 11.25
C GLY A 254 -17.74 10.80 12.42
N THR A 255 -17.97 12.10 12.45
CA THR A 255 -18.89 12.81 13.33
C THR A 255 -20.22 12.07 13.45
N ALA A 256 -20.29 11.12 14.39
CA ALA A 256 -21.52 10.69 15.01
C ALA A 256 -21.72 11.64 16.18
N GLN A 257 -22.50 12.69 15.95
CA GLN A 257 -23.08 13.45 17.06
C GLN A 257 -23.97 12.48 17.84
N ASP A 258 -23.58 12.28 19.09
CA ASP A 258 -24.42 12.32 20.28
C ASP A 258 -25.68 11.44 20.27
N GLU A 259 -25.53 10.19 20.71
CA GLU A 259 -26.50 9.63 21.65
C GLU A 259 -25.76 8.99 22.82
N GLN A 260 -26.02 9.55 24.00
CA GLN A 260 -25.50 9.14 25.29
C GLN A 260 -25.91 7.70 25.62
N GLY A 261 -24.93 6.85 25.91
CA GLY A 261 -25.16 5.52 26.46
C GLY A 261 -23.87 4.93 27.02
N GLU A 262 -23.73 4.97 28.34
CA GLU A 262 -22.61 4.42 29.09
C GLU A 262 -22.37 2.92 28.77
N GLY A 263 -21.12 2.57 28.44
CA GLY A 263 -20.73 1.17 28.27
C GLY A 263 -19.37 0.99 27.60
N ALA A 264 -18.28 1.30 28.32
CA ALA A 264 -16.92 1.12 27.82
C ALA A 264 -16.57 -0.36 27.60
N ARG A 265 -16.74 -0.86 26.37
CA ARG A 265 -16.24 -2.16 25.91
C ARG A 265 -15.28 -1.93 24.74
N LYS A 266 -13.99 -2.26 24.91
CA LYS A 266 -13.01 -2.34 23.81
C LYS A 266 -13.42 -3.47 22.87
N VAL A 267 -14.20 -3.14 21.84
CA VAL A 267 -14.57 -4.09 20.78
C VAL A 267 -13.43 -4.11 19.75
N TYR A 268 -12.66 -5.17 19.76
CA TYR A 268 -11.86 -5.54 18.60
C TYR A 268 -12.83 -6.10 17.55
N GLY A 269 -13.04 -5.37 16.46
CA GLY A 269 -13.90 -5.81 15.37
C GLY A 269 -13.28 -7.01 14.64
N THR A 270 -13.59 -8.22 15.08
CA THR A 270 -13.37 -9.46 14.32
C THR A 270 -14.46 -9.57 13.26
N GLY A 271 -14.29 -8.84 12.15
CA GLY A 271 -15.15 -8.97 10.98
C GLY A 271 -14.91 -10.33 10.30
N SER A 272 -15.70 -11.33 10.65
CA SER A 272 -15.78 -12.60 9.93
C SER A 272 -16.50 -12.37 8.60
N GLN A 273 -15.77 -11.96 7.56
CA GLN A 273 -16.32 -11.79 6.20
C GLN A 273 -16.05 -13.06 5.38
N SER A 274 -17.07 -13.91 5.20
CA SER A 274 -17.05 -14.97 4.20
C SER A 274 -17.14 -14.33 2.81
N SER A 275 -16.01 -14.26 2.09
CA SER A 275 -15.96 -13.71 0.74
C SER A 275 -15.94 -14.84 -0.30
N SER A 276 -16.93 -14.81 -1.18
CA SER A 276 -17.07 -15.66 -2.37
C SER A 276 -15.96 -15.41 -3.40
N LEU A 277 -15.59 -16.49 -4.09
CA LEU A 277 -14.48 -16.60 -5.04
C LEU A 277 -14.62 -15.63 -6.23
N ILE A 278 -13.55 -14.89 -6.53
CA ILE A 278 -13.38 -14.12 -7.78
C ILE A 278 -12.68 -15.03 -8.79
N SER A 279 -13.38 -15.35 -9.89
CA SER A 279 -12.85 -16.05 -11.05
C SER A 279 -12.05 -15.10 -11.94
N LEU A 280 -10.80 -15.44 -12.26
CA LEU A 280 -9.98 -14.68 -13.23
C LEU A 280 -10.46 -14.90 -14.67
N PRO A 281 -10.36 -13.89 -15.56
CA PRO A 281 -10.63 -14.05 -16.98
C PRO A 281 -9.52 -14.85 -17.69
N HIS A 282 -9.93 -15.80 -18.52
CA HIS A 282 -9.08 -16.58 -19.42
C HIS A 282 -8.52 -15.70 -20.54
N SER A 283 -7.20 -15.72 -20.74
CA SER A 283 -6.54 -15.18 -21.93
C SER A 283 -6.60 -16.18 -23.11
N PRO A 284 -6.66 -15.71 -24.37
CA PRO A 284 -6.77 -16.56 -25.53
C PRO A 284 -5.43 -17.25 -25.87
N VAL A 285 -5.55 -18.50 -26.30
CA VAL A 285 -4.48 -19.44 -26.66
C VAL A 285 -3.89 -19.08 -28.02
N ALA A 286 -2.55 -18.96 -28.10
CA ALA A 286 -1.78 -18.94 -29.35
C ALA A 286 -1.34 -20.37 -29.73
N PRO A 287 -1.18 -20.71 -31.03
CA PRO A 287 -0.93 -22.07 -31.47
C PRO A 287 0.53 -22.50 -31.21
N GLN A 288 0.70 -23.57 -30.44
CA GLN A 288 2.00 -24.22 -30.17
C GLN A 288 2.31 -25.28 -31.23
N ALA A 289 3.49 -25.16 -31.84
CA ALA A 289 4.11 -26.20 -32.65
C ALA A 289 4.52 -27.40 -31.79
N SER A 290 4.21 -28.59 -32.27
CA SER A 290 4.42 -29.90 -31.65
C SER A 290 5.90 -30.29 -31.56
N ALA A 291 6.40 -30.51 -30.34
CA ALA A 291 7.68 -31.14 -30.03
C ALA A 291 7.46 -32.47 -29.26
N PRO A 292 8.38 -33.46 -29.39
CA PRO A 292 8.16 -34.83 -28.95
C PRO A 292 8.30 -35.06 -27.43
N LEU A 293 7.50 -36.00 -26.93
CA LEU A 293 7.35 -36.39 -25.52
C LEU A 293 8.61 -37.06 -24.92
N PRO A 294 8.99 -36.74 -23.67
CA PRO A 294 9.93 -37.54 -22.89
C PRO A 294 9.26 -38.73 -22.17
N PRO A 295 10.01 -39.80 -21.85
CA PRO A 295 9.47 -41.04 -21.28
C PRO A 295 9.08 -40.90 -19.79
N SER A 296 7.95 -41.53 -19.47
CA SER A 296 7.31 -41.61 -18.15
C SER A 296 8.16 -42.31 -17.06
N PRO A 297 8.26 -41.77 -15.84
CA PRO A 297 8.89 -42.45 -14.72
C PRO A 297 7.97 -43.49 -14.06
N LYS A 298 8.56 -44.63 -13.70
CA LYS A 298 7.91 -45.81 -13.08
C LYS A 298 7.40 -45.52 -11.65
N PRO A 299 6.27 -46.11 -11.23
CA PRO A 299 5.73 -45.93 -9.88
C PRO A 299 6.55 -46.70 -8.84
N ARG A 300 6.99 -45.99 -7.79
CA ARG A 300 7.68 -46.55 -6.62
C ARG A 300 6.63 -46.95 -5.58
N ARG A 301 6.45 -48.27 -5.37
CA ARG A 301 5.61 -48.87 -4.32
C ARG A 301 6.02 -48.36 -2.94
N SER A 302 5.07 -47.79 -2.20
CA SER A 302 5.17 -47.57 -0.76
C SER A 302 4.32 -48.63 -0.04
N PHE A 303 4.96 -49.41 0.83
CA PHE A 303 4.33 -50.39 1.71
C PHE A 303 4.26 -49.80 3.12
N PHE A 304 3.09 -49.34 3.54
CA PHE A 304 2.77 -49.24 4.97
C PHE A 304 1.35 -49.74 5.19
N SER A 305 1.26 -50.96 5.73
CA SER A 305 0.04 -51.63 6.14
C SER A 305 -0.21 -51.29 7.60
N PHE A 306 -1.28 -50.53 7.89
CA PHE A 306 -1.77 -50.33 9.25
C PHE A 306 -2.99 -51.21 9.46
N LYS A 307 -2.86 -52.18 10.37
CA LYS A 307 -3.92 -53.09 10.80
C LYS A 307 -4.98 -52.30 11.57
N LYS A 308 -6.22 -52.33 11.08
CA LYS A 308 -7.42 -51.81 11.72
C LYS A 308 -8.16 -52.98 12.36
N SER A 309 -8.17 -53.04 13.68
CA SER A 309 -9.00 -53.97 14.45
C SER A 309 -10.43 -53.44 14.55
N THR A 310 -11.36 -54.30 14.15
CA THR A 310 -12.80 -54.16 14.27
C THR A 310 -13.26 -54.79 15.58
N SER A 311 -14.01 -54.06 16.41
CA SER A 311 -14.93 -54.66 17.37
C SER A 311 -16.18 -53.80 17.50
N SER A 312 -17.29 -54.49 17.65
CA SER A 312 -18.66 -54.08 17.35
C SER A 312 -19.52 -54.06 18.62
N THR A 313 -20.36 -53.01 18.76
CA THR A 313 -21.67 -52.93 19.47
C THR A 313 -21.73 -53.18 21.00
N PRO A 314 -22.76 -52.73 21.77
CA PRO A 314 -24.03 -52.08 21.41
C PRO A 314 -24.41 -50.79 22.21
N SER A 315 -25.46 -50.09 21.73
CA SER A 315 -26.26 -49.04 22.41
C SER A 315 -27.36 -49.68 23.30
N PRO A 316 -28.26 -48.96 24.03
CA PRO A 316 -28.44 -47.52 24.25
C PRO A 316 -28.75 -47.10 25.72
N SER A 317 -28.65 -45.81 26.06
CA SER A 317 -29.61 -45.13 26.94
C SER A 317 -29.46 -43.62 26.88
N SER A 318 -30.61 -42.97 26.78
CA SER A 318 -30.84 -41.56 26.45
C SER A 318 -30.73 -40.67 27.69
N SER A 319 -29.60 -40.00 27.82
CA SER A 319 -29.47 -38.77 28.61
C SER A 319 -28.46 -37.91 27.89
N SER A 320 -28.95 -36.95 27.07
CA SER A 320 -28.12 -36.06 26.27
C SER A 320 -27.08 -35.37 27.16
N PRO A 321 -25.81 -35.82 27.18
CA PRO A 321 -24.79 -35.12 27.95
C PRO A 321 -24.55 -33.81 27.23
N GLN A 322 -24.69 -32.69 27.93
CA GLN A 322 -24.22 -31.42 27.41
C GLN A 322 -22.73 -31.58 27.12
N LEU A 323 -22.39 -31.72 25.85
CA LEU A 323 -21.01 -31.77 25.38
C LEU A 323 -20.39 -30.41 25.71
N HIS A 324 -19.76 -30.32 26.87
CA HIS A 324 -18.82 -29.24 27.18
C HIS A 324 -17.64 -29.39 26.22
N PHE A 325 -17.74 -28.69 25.10
CA PHE A 325 -16.58 -28.46 24.25
C PHE A 325 -15.55 -27.69 25.09
N PRO A 326 -14.32 -28.19 25.21
CA PRO A 326 -13.28 -27.44 25.90
C PRO A 326 -13.16 -26.05 25.26
N PRO A 327 -13.01 -24.97 26.05
CA PRO A 327 -12.86 -23.64 25.51
C PRO A 327 -11.67 -23.64 24.54
N GLN A 328 -11.93 -23.29 23.27
CA GLN A 328 -10.86 -23.19 22.29
C GLN A 328 -9.86 -22.12 22.75
N PRO A 329 -8.54 -22.37 22.60
CA PRO A 329 -7.53 -21.38 22.94
C PRO A 329 -7.79 -20.10 22.15
N GLN A 330 -8.01 -19.00 22.87
CA GLN A 330 -8.27 -17.70 22.28
C GLN A 330 -6.95 -17.13 21.75
N ILE A 331 -6.76 -17.18 20.42
CA ILE A 331 -5.56 -16.64 19.77
C ILE A 331 -5.55 -15.11 19.87
N GLN A 332 -4.48 -14.53 20.42
CA GLN A 332 -4.27 -13.08 20.42
C GLN A 332 -3.57 -12.65 19.12
N PRO A 333 -4.20 -11.82 18.26
CA PRO A 333 -3.61 -11.41 17.00
C PRO A 333 -2.39 -10.49 17.19
N LEU A 334 -1.32 -10.73 16.43
CA LEU A 334 -0.11 -9.90 16.46
C LEU A 334 -0.26 -8.64 15.60
N PRO A 335 0.23 -7.47 16.04
CA PRO A 335 0.14 -6.25 15.24
C PRO A 335 1.04 -6.35 13.99
N PHE A 336 0.51 -6.02 12.81
CA PHE A 336 1.27 -6.12 11.55
C PHE A 336 2.58 -5.32 11.56
N SER A 337 2.62 -4.19 12.27
CA SER A 337 3.81 -3.34 12.39
C SER A 337 4.99 -4.02 13.11
N SER A 338 4.73 -5.05 13.92
CA SER A 338 5.79 -5.81 14.61
C SER A 338 6.35 -6.96 13.79
N LEU A 339 5.69 -7.35 12.70
CA LEU A 339 6.11 -8.46 11.85
C LEU A 339 7.09 -8.00 10.77
N SER A 340 8.04 -8.84 10.37
CA SER A 340 8.85 -8.62 9.16
C SER A 340 9.27 -9.96 8.57
N ILE A 341 9.60 -9.98 7.29
CA ILE A 341 10.06 -11.17 6.59
C ILE A 341 11.59 -11.16 6.53
N SER A 342 12.19 -12.33 6.69
CA SER A 342 13.60 -12.58 6.47
C SER A 342 13.77 -13.67 5.40
N PHE A 343 14.59 -13.40 4.38
CA PHE A 343 14.95 -14.39 3.36
C PHE A 343 16.29 -15.02 3.69
N SER A 344 16.29 -16.35 3.71
CA SER A 344 17.49 -17.18 3.70
C SER A 344 17.56 -17.95 2.37
N PRO A 345 18.75 -18.43 1.95
CA PRO A 345 18.87 -19.29 0.77
C PRO A 345 17.93 -20.51 0.78
N ARG A 346 17.61 -21.04 1.97
CA ARG A 346 16.83 -22.28 2.11
C ARG A 346 15.49 -22.10 2.82
N ARG A 347 15.24 -20.94 3.42
CA ARG A 347 14.10 -20.73 4.31
C ARG A 347 13.59 -19.31 4.23
N ILE A 348 12.35 -19.11 4.64
CA ILE A 348 11.74 -17.80 4.83
C ILE A 348 11.22 -17.76 6.25
N GLY A 349 11.64 -16.75 7.00
CA GLY A 349 11.21 -16.55 8.38
C GLY A 349 10.27 -15.35 8.50
N LEU A 350 9.25 -15.49 9.33
CA LEU A 350 8.47 -14.38 9.87
C LEU A 350 9.08 -13.99 11.22
N VAL A 351 9.56 -12.76 11.32
CA VAL A 351 10.30 -12.21 12.45
C VAL A 351 9.44 -11.18 13.19
N LEU A 352 9.29 -11.38 14.49
CA LEU A 352 8.64 -10.47 15.43
C LEU A 352 9.65 -9.48 16.01
N ASN A 353 9.30 -8.19 16.01
CA ASN A 353 10.11 -7.09 16.55
C ASN A 353 11.56 -7.07 16.05
N ARG A 354 11.79 -7.60 14.84
CA ARG A 354 13.12 -7.74 14.20
C ARG A 354 14.12 -8.60 14.97
N SER A 355 13.71 -9.30 16.03
CA SER A 355 14.60 -10.04 16.92
C SER A 355 14.32 -11.53 16.96
N ARG A 356 13.06 -11.95 16.84
CA ARG A 356 12.65 -13.34 17.04
C ARG A 356 11.92 -13.90 15.84
N THR A 357 12.41 -14.99 15.26
CA THR A 357 11.66 -15.76 14.26
C THR A 357 10.55 -16.56 14.95
N ILE A 358 9.30 -16.35 14.53
CA ILE A 358 8.11 -16.98 15.12
C ILE A 358 7.45 -18.02 14.20
N ALA A 359 7.71 -17.96 12.90
CA ALA A 359 7.27 -18.93 11.92
C ALA A 359 8.34 -19.04 10.84
N GLU A 360 8.58 -20.24 10.32
CA GLU A 360 9.59 -20.48 9.29
C GLU A 360 9.10 -21.53 8.29
N VAL A 361 9.28 -21.25 7.00
CA VAL A 361 8.88 -22.14 5.91
C VAL A 361 10.10 -22.47 5.05
N PRO A 362 10.37 -23.75 4.73
CA PRO A 362 11.43 -24.13 3.82
C PRO A 362 11.12 -23.66 2.40
N ARG A 363 12.15 -23.24 1.66
CA ARG A 363 12.07 -22.93 0.24
C ARG A 363 12.39 -24.18 -0.55
N LEU A 364 11.44 -24.71 -1.31
CA LEU A 364 11.63 -25.92 -2.12
C LEU A 364 12.31 -25.62 -3.46
N GLY A 365 12.32 -24.35 -3.90
CA GLY A 365 12.94 -23.92 -5.14
C GLY A 365 14.33 -23.30 -4.94
N VAL A 366 15.39 -24.05 -5.28
CA VAL A 366 16.72 -23.46 -5.54
C VAL A 366 16.86 -23.28 -7.05
N GLY A 367 16.88 -22.03 -7.53
CA GLY A 367 17.14 -21.71 -8.96
C GLY A 367 16.08 -20.82 -9.62
N ARG A 368 15.86 -21.04 -10.93
CA ARG A 368 14.99 -20.21 -11.78
C ARG A 368 13.49 -20.36 -11.47
N ASN A 369 13.09 -21.48 -10.87
CA ASN A 369 11.71 -21.74 -10.47
C ASN A 369 11.48 -21.25 -9.04
N ARG A 370 11.28 -19.93 -8.88
CA ARG A 370 10.91 -19.36 -7.59
C ARG A 370 9.48 -19.76 -7.26
N GLU A 371 9.26 -20.18 -6.01
CA GLU A 371 7.92 -20.48 -5.51
C GLU A 371 7.05 -19.21 -5.52
N PRO A 372 5.75 -19.33 -5.84
CA PRO A 372 4.83 -18.20 -5.77
C PRO A 372 4.73 -17.69 -4.33
N LEU A 373 4.83 -16.36 -4.16
CA LEU A 373 4.83 -15.72 -2.84
C LEU A 373 3.52 -15.95 -2.09
N GLU A 374 2.41 -16.17 -2.80
CA GLU A 374 1.10 -16.46 -2.22
C GLU A 374 1.10 -17.79 -1.47
N VAL A 375 1.78 -18.81 -2.00
CA VAL A 375 1.90 -20.12 -1.33
C VAL A 375 2.76 -19.99 -0.08
N LEU A 376 3.88 -19.28 -0.19
CA LEU A 376 4.77 -19.00 0.94
C LEU A 376 4.07 -18.18 2.03
N ALA A 377 3.29 -17.18 1.66
CA ALA A 377 2.52 -16.36 2.60
C ALA A 377 1.50 -17.19 3.37
N ARG A 378 0.75 -18.06 2.67
CA ARG A 378 -0.22 -18.95 3.31
C ARG A 378 0.45 -19.95 4.25
N ALA A 379 1.58 -20.53 3.83
CA ALA A 379 2.36 -21.43 4.67
C ALA A 379 2.85 -20.72 5.94
N LEU A 380 3.41 -19.51 5.80
CA LEU A 380 3.86 -18.71 6.95
C LEU A 380 2.72 -18.35 7.92
N VAL A 381 1.55 -18.00 7.39
CA VAL A 381 0.36 -17.72 8.21
C VAL A 381 -0.15 -18.98 8.90
N GLY A 382 -0.07 -20.15 8.25
CA GLY A 382 -0.38 -21.44 8.84
C GLY A 382 0.54 -21.77 10.02
N GLU A 383 1.86 -21.65 9.81
CA GLU A 383 2.86 -21.84 10.87
C GLU A 383 2.68 -20.83 12.02
N LEU A 384 2.36 -19.57 11.70
CA LEU A 384 2.05 -18.55 12.70
C LEU A 384 0.82 -18.93 13.54
N LYS A 385 -0.23 -19.45 12.91
CA LYS A 385 -1.45 -19.89 13.59
C LYS A 385 -1.16 -21.04 14.56
N VAL A 386 -0.35 -22.01 14.15
CA VAL A 386 0.12 -23.10 15.01
C VAL A 386 0.94 -22.55 16.18
N ALA A 387 1.86 -21.61 15.93
CA ALA A 387 2.71 -21.02 16.95
C ALA A 387 1.96 -20.16 17.99
N LEU A 388 0.76 -19.67 17.67
CA LEU A 388 -0.06 -18.87 18.58
C LEU A 388 -1.18 -19.66 19.29
N GLY A 389 -1.57 -20.82 18.74
CA GLY A 389 -2.71 -21.62 19.22
C GLY A 389 -2.36 -23.00 19.76
N GLY A 390 -1.14 -23.48 19.55
CA GLY A 390 -0.56 -24.64 20.24
C GLY A 390 0.16 -24.20 21.50
#